data_AF-A0A7Y4YRL7-F1
#
_entry.id   AF-A0A7Y4YRL7-F1
#
_cell.length_a   1.000
_cell.length_b   1.000
_cell.length_c   1.000
_cell.angle_alpha   90.00
_cell.angle_beta   90.00
_cell.angle_gamma   90.00
#
_symmetry.space_group_name_H-M   'P 1'
#
loop_
_entity.id
_entity.type
_entity.pdbx_description
1 polymer ?
#
loop_
_entity_poly.entity_id
_entity_poly.type
_entity_poly.pdbx_seq_one_letter_code
_entity_poly.pdbx_strand_id
1 'polypeptide(L)'
;TYFYPNTFAQNSIYPQQICPIHSSGAVASLTCTCDNTFAPDAAGTKCVCPPGTQLNAAGSACVEQFTLTLTAPTTIQPSMHWNQKNKHPLFVATNGYELKKATITATVLNSLNNQPKAGVTVSLSVAADVGSGGHIHISNRPNGVLYTTTPPAWACIDAAPPAGCPGAVATATTNAAGVATFTFTAPEAAGKHIFTAKCTSLICDGGTPKTAPLNVMMGDYQLLPSSPFYTITNSAGDIAGGTAGHTENHYATGNASALLNKLGEIYFKEINPGNKLYINDASLPWGGLMDVNDDWKTPHADHRWGNAVDIRANGTNPDPEGEIPFGKFRTVMQKWNERTGVGAEIHCYGKEYTIAKAANPNLCDGIKLGRHFHVKF
;
A
#
# COMPACT_ATOMS: atom_id res chain seq x y z
N THR A 1 0.76 88.45 59.67
CA THR A 1 1.34 88.15 58.35
C THR A 1 0.29 87.38 57.56
N TYR A 2 -0.22 87.96 56.47
CA TYR A 2 -1.38 87.44 55.73
C TYR A 2 -1.06 86.17 54.93
N PHE A 3 -1.97 85.20 54.98
CA PHE A 3 -2.00 83.97 54.18
C PHE A 3 -2.52 84.26 52.76
N TYR A 4 -1.86 83.72 51.74
CA TYR A 4 -2.44 83.47 50.42
C TYR A 4 -2.65 81.96 50.25
N PRO A 5 -3.84 81.47 49.82
CA PRO A 5 -4.02 80.09 49.41
C PRO A 5 -3.66 79.93 47.93
N ASN A 6 -2.70 79.07 47.62
CA ASN A 6 -2.48 78.56 46.28
C ASN A 6 -3.56 77.51 45.97
N THR A 7 -4.37 77.80 44.96
CA THR A 7 -5.30 76.87 44.31
C THR A 7 -4.52 75.85 43.47
N PHE A 8 -4.35 74.64 44.00
CA PHE A 8 -4.00 73.48 43.18
C PHE A 8 -5.26 73.04 42.41
N ALA A 9 -5.33 73.39 41.13
CA ALA A 9 -6.32 72.83 40.21
C ALA A 9 -6.02 71.35 40.00
N GLN A 10 -6.88 70.46 40.54
CA GLN A 10 -6.93 69.07 40.15
C GLN A 10 -7.41 68.98 38.71
N ASN A 11 -6.48 68.96 37.75
CA ASN A 11 -6.76 68.46 36.42
C ASN A 11 -7.03 66.95 36.54
N SER A 12 -8.31 66.60 36.68
CA SER A 12 -8.81 65.25 36.48
C SER A 12 -8.47 64.82 35.06
N ILE A 13 -7.32 64.15 34.89
CA ILE A 13 -7.01 63.42 33.68
C ILE A 13 -7.97 62.23 33.67
N TYR A 14 -9.15 62.42 33.08
CA TYR A 14 -10.01 61.29 32.72
C TYR A 14 -9.14 60.36 31.86
N PRO A 15 -9.02 59.07 32.21
CA PRO A 15 -8.24 58.15 31.41
C PRO A 15 -8.79 58.19 29.99
N GLN A 16 -7.96 58.62 29.04
CA GLN A 16 -8.35 58.60 27.64
C GLN A 16 -8.75 57.17 27.30
N GLN A 17 -10.01 56.98 26.97
CA GLN A 17 -10.58 55.66 26.73
C GLN A 17 -10.19 55.25 25.31
N ILE A 18 -9.02 54.64 25.17
CA ILE A 18 -8.50 54.18 23.88
C ILE A 18 -9.43 53.07 23.36
N CYS A 19 -9.87 53.18 22.10
CA CYS A 19 -10.64 52.12 21.46
C CYS A 19 -9.85 50.79 21.44
N PRO A 20 -10.51 49.63 21.65
CA PRO A 20 -9.84 48.33 21.61
C PRO A 20 -9.10 48.08 20.30
N ILE A 21 -8.06 47.24 20.33
CA ILE A 21 -7.38 46.75 19.12
C ILE A 21 -8.44 46.13 18.18
N HIS A 22 -8.36 46.42 16.88
CA HIS A 22 -9.33 46.03 15.82
C HIS A 22 -10.69 46.76 15.86
N SER A 23 -10.69 47.99 16.36
CA SER A 23 -11.83 48.89 16.24
C SER A 23 -11.42 50.24 15.68
N SER A 24 -12.35 50.87 14.95
CA SER A 24 -12.25 52.22 14.44
C SER A 24 -13.34 53.10 15.08
N GLY A 25 -13.04 54.36 15.35
CA GLY A 25 -14.00 55.28 15.98
C GLY A 25 -13.36 56.48 16.67
N ALA A 26 -14.19 57.45 17.05
CA ALA A 26 -13.77 58.65 17.77
C ALA A 26 -13.87 58.41 19.29
N VAL A 27 -12.76 58.56 20.00
CA VAL A 27 -12.68 58.42 21.47
C VAL A 27 -13.63 59.38 22.19
N ALA A 28 -13.97 60.51 21.57
CA ALA A 28 -14.84 61.53 22.14
C ALA A 28 -16.34 61.14 22.22
N SER A 29 -16.79 60.12 21.48
CA SER A 29 -18.20 59.73 21.41
C SER A 29 -18.54 58.40 22.09
N LEU A 30 -17.57 57.73 22.75
CA LEU A 30 -17.74 56.41 23.38
C LEU A 30 -18.22 55.30 22.42
N THR A 31 -18.17 55.54 21.11
CA THR A 31 -18.64 54.61 20.07
C THR A 31 -17.46 54.10 19.26
N CYS A 32 -16.81 53.05 19.77
CA CYS A 32 -15.86 52.25 18.97
C CYS A 32 -16.66 51.23 18.16
N THR A 33 -16.39 51.14 16.86
CA THR A 33 -17.01 50.13 15.97
C THR A 33 -15.95 49.10 15.63
N CYS A 34 -16.25 47.81 15.78
CA CYS A 34 -15.33 46.77 15.36
C CYS A 34 -15.12 46.83 13.85
N ASP A 35 -13.88 46.61 13.41
CA ASP A 35 -13.58 46.49 12.00
C ASP A 35 -14.35 45.31 11.40
N ASN A 36 -14.61 45.35 10.09
CA ASN A 36 -15.59 44.51 9.39
C ASN A 36 -15.42 42.98 9.58
N THR A 37 -14.27 42.52 10.06
CA THR A 37 -13.97 41.10 10.33
C THR A 37 -14.18 40.68 11.78
N PHE A 38 -14.48 41.62 12.68
CA PHE A 38 -14.64 41.41 14.12
C PHE A 38 -16.06 41.76 14.56
N ALA A 39 -16.53 41.11 15.62
CA ALA A 39 -17.79 41.40 16.29
C ALA A 39 -17.53 41.90 17.72
N PRO A 40 -18.34 42.81 18.26
CA PRO A 40 -18.26 43.14 19.67
C PRO A 40 -18.51 41.89 20.53
N ASP A 41 -17.78 41.75 21.63
CA ASP A 41 -18.04 40.73 22.63
C ASP A 41 -19.41 40.96 23.31
N ALA A 42 -19.86 39.99 24.10
CA ALA A 42 -21.18 40.07 24.76
C ALA A 42 -21.33 41.29 25.70
N ALA A 43 -20.22 41.86 26.16
CA ALA A 43 -20.19 43.03 27.03
C ALA A 43 -20.03 44.35 26.25
N GLY A 44 -19.79 44.31 24.93
CA GLY A 44 -19.46 45.47 24.11
C GLY A 44 -18.12 46.12 24.45
N THR A 45 -17.25 45.42 25.18
CA THR A 45 -15.98 45.96 25.69
C THR A 45 -14.79 45.68 24.77
N LYS A 46 -14.89 44.68 23.89
CA LYS A 46 -13.80 44.25 23.00
C LYS A 46 -14.34 43.79 21.65
N CYS A 47 -13.48 43.86 20.64
CA CYS A 47 -13.73 43.23 19.35
C CYS A 47 -13.13 41.82 19.36
N VAL A 48 -13.97 40.81 19.15
CA VAL A 48 -13.62 39.40 19.11
C VAL A 48 -13.96 38.82 17.76
N CYS A 49 -13.39 37.66 17.45
CA CYS A 49 -13.76 36.97 16.23
C CYS A 49 -15.21 36.45 16.29
N PRO A 50 -15.98 36.58 15.19
CA PRO A 50 -17.29 35.98 15.08
C PRO A 50 -17.27 34.48 15.44
N PRO A 51 -18.36 33.93 15.99
CA PRO A 51 -18.45 32.49 16.27
C PRO A 51 -18.03 31.64 15.06
N GLY A 52 -17.14 30.67 15.28
CA GLY A 52 -16.60 29.80 14.22
C GLY A 52 -15.37 30.34 13.49
N THR A 53 -14.85 31.52 13.87
CA THR A 53 -13.59 32.07 13.39
C THR A 53 -12.62 32.35 14.54
N GLN A 54 -11.33 32.45 14.25
CA GLN A 54 -10.28 32.84 15.18
C GLN A 54 -9.26 33.73 14.50
N LEU A 55 -8.44 34.44 15.28
CA LEU A 55 -7.38 35.28 14.73
C LEU A 55 -6.41 34.43 13.89
N ASN A 56 -6.02 34.95 12.73
CA ASN A 56 -4.93 34.37 11.94
C ASN A 56 -3.59 34.44 12.70
N ALA A 57 -2.55 33.77 12.22
CA ALA A 57 -1.24 33.75 12.88
C ALA A 57 -0.61 35.16 13.03
N ALA A 58 -1.01 36.12 12.19
CA ALA A 58 -0.59 37.51 12.27
C ALA A 58 -1.43 38.38 13.22
N GLY A 59 -2.48 37.84 13.83
CA GLY A 59 -3.41 38.57 14.69
C GLY A 59 -4.21 39.66 13.99
N SER A 60 -4.24 39.70 12.65
CA SER A 60 -4.78 40.84 11.89
C SER A 60 -6.20 40.65 11.37
N ALA A 61 -6.68 39.41 11.30
CA ALA A 61 -8.00 39.10 10.77
C ALA A 61 -8.56 37.82 11.39
N CYS A 62 -9.89 37.76 11.51
CA CYS A 62 -10.60 36.55 11.88
C CYS A 62 -10.76 35.64 10.67
N VAL A 63 -10.26 34.42 10.79
CA VAL A 63 -10.31 33.38 9.76
C VAL A 63 -10.98 32.14 10.32
N GLU A 64 -11.74 31.44 9.48
CA GLU A 64 -12.14 30.08 9.81
C GLU A 64 -10.88 29.20 9.81
N GLN A 65 -10.72 28.36 10.83
CA GLN A 65 -9.72 27.29 10.82
C GLN A 65 -10.42 25.95 10.73
N PHE A 66 -9.83 25.07 9.93
CA PHE A 66 -10.33 23.73 9.73
C PHE A 66 -9.31 22.69 10.12
N THR A 67 -9.81 21.59 10.67
CA THR A 67 -9.05 20.39 10.95
C THR A 67 -9.28 19.40 9.81
N LEU A 68 -8.19 18.89 9.24
CA LEU A 68 -8.23 17.80 8.27
C LEU A 68 -7.99 16.47 9.01
N THR A 69 -8.79 15.46 8.71
CA THR A 69 -8.51 14.07 9.10
C THR A 69 -8.49 13.17 7.87
N LEU A 70 -7.73 12.08 7.93
CA LEU A 70 -7.59 11.12 6.85
C LEU A 70 -7.82 9.72 7.39
N THR A 71 -8.72 8.99 6.75
CA THR A 71 -9.09 7.62 7.11
C THR A 71 -8.87 6.70 5.91
N ALA A 72 -8.17 5.60 6.15
CA ALA A 72 -7.96 4.51 5.20
C ALA A 72 -8.23 3.18 5.91
N PRO A 73 -8.65 2.12 5.19
CA PRO A 73 -8.55 0.78 5.75
C PRO A 73 -7.09 0.46 6.08
N THR A 74 -6.87 -0.36 7.11
CA THR A 74 -5.52 -0.75 7.53
C THR A 74 -4.90 -1.78 6.58
N THR A 75 -5.73 -2.67 6.03
CA THR A 75 -5.31 -3.72 5.10
C THR A 75 -6.35 -3.92 4.00
N ILE A 76 -5.89 -4.20 2.78
CA ILE A 76 -6.71 -4.80 1.72
C ILE A 76 -6.05 -6.07 1.20
N GLN A 77 -6.86 -7.07 0.88
CA GLN A 77 -6.40 -8.34 0.33
C GLN A 77 -6.91 -8.59 -1.08
N PRO A 78 -6.09 -8.39 -2.14
CA PRO A 78 -6.47 -8.73 -3.50
C PRO A 78 -6.92 -10.19 -3.61
N SER A 79 -8.15 -10.41 -4.07
CA SER A 79 -8.69 -11.75 -4.25
C SER A 79 -8.48 -12.21 -5.68
N MET A 80 -8.05 -13.46 -5.85
CA MET A 80 -8.03 -14.09 -7.16
C MET A 80 -9.44 -14.60 -7.50
N HIS A 81 -9.98 -14.20 -8.66
CA HIS A 81 -11.06 -14.97 -9.26
C HIS A 81 -10.44 -16.00 -10.21
N TRP A 82 -10.43 -17.26 -9.77
CA TRP A 82 -10.05 -18.37 -10.65
C TRP A 82 -11.13 -18.54 -11.72
N ASN A 83 -10.83 -18.13 -12.95
CA ASN A 83 -11.70 -18.42 -14.07
C ASN A 83 -11.56 -19.90 -14.46
N GLN A 84 -12.45 -20.74 -13.92
CA GLN A 84 -12.46 -22.19 -14.18
C GLN A 84 -12.51 -22.57 -15.67
N LYS A 85 -12.92 -21.65 -16.56
CA LYS A 85 -13.11 -21.93 -18.00
C LYS A 85 -11.78 -22.00 -18.76
N ASN A 86 -10.73 -21.36 -18.26
CA ASN A 86 -9.39 -21.44 -18.82
C ASN A 86 -8.51 -22.13 -17.78
N LYS A 87 -8.16 -23.41 -18.01
CA LYS A 87 -7.24 -24.19 -17.15
C LYS A 87 -5.79 -23.67 -17.15
N HIS A 88 -5.61 -22.40 -17.42
CA HIS A 88 -4.38 -21.65 -17.30
C HIS A 88 -4.76 -20.24 -16.84
N PRO A 89 -3.96 -19.59 -15.98
CA PRO A 89 -4.02 -18.15 -15.84
C PRO A 89 -3.61 -17.56 -17.19
N LEU A 90 -4.58 -17.36 -18.10
CA LEU A 90 -4.35 -16.47 -19.24
C LEU A 90 -4.17 -15.08 -18.62
N PHE A 91 -2.92 -14.61 -18.60
CA PHE A 91 -2.54 -13.21 -18.40
C PHE A 91 -3.00 -12.33 -19.58
N VAL A 92 -4.23 -12.56 -20.05
CA VAL A 92 -4.90 -11.61 -20.92
C VAL A 92 -5.49 -10.58 -19.98
N ALA A 93 -5.08 -9.33 -20.16
CA ALA A 93 -5.35 -8.16 -19.34
C ALA A 93 -6.84 -7.81 -19.10
N THR A 94 -7.77 -8.73 -19.36
CA THR A 94 -9.21 -8.48 -19.34
C THR A 94 -10.04 -9.37 -18.42
N ASN A 95 -9.56 -10.46 -17.80
CA ASN A 95 -10.44 -11.27 -16.94
C ASN A 95 -9.73 -12.01 -15.78
N GLY A 96 -9.89 -11.52 -14.54
CA GLY A 96 -9.77 -12.36 -13.33
C GLY A 96 -9.14 -11.70 -12.09
N TYR A 97 -8.35 -10.65 -12.27
CA TYR A 97 -7.84 -9.86 -11.14
C TYR A 97 -8.85 -8.77 -10.80
N GLU A 98 -9.65 -8.98 -9.77
CA GLU A 98 -10.30 -7.85 -9.12
C GLU A 98 -9.24 -7.19 -8.24
N LEU A 99 -8.49 -6.25 -8.83
CA LEU A 99 -7.60 -5.39 -8.07
C LEU A 99 -8.45 -4.73 -6.99
N LYS A 100 -8.11 -5.00 -5.73
CA LYS A 100 -8.94 -4.51 -4.63
C LYS A 100 -8.81 -3.01 -4.54
N LYS A 101 -9.97 -2.43 -4.34
CA LYS A 101 -10.16 -1.01 -4.19
C LYS A 101 -10.25 -0.70 -2.70
N ALA A 102 -9.58 0.35 -2.27
CA ALA A 102 -9.79 0.94 -0.95
C ALA A 102 -10.50 2.28 -1.13
N THR A 103 -11.51 2.51 -0.32
CA THR A 103 -12.09 3.85 -0.17
C THR A 103 -11.27 4.61 0.86
N ILE A 104 -10.70 5.73 0.45
CA ILE A 104 -9.95 6.64 1.33
C ILE A 104 -10.82 7.89 1.51
N THR A 105 -11.01 8.33 2.75
CA THR A 105 -11.82 9.51 3.05
C THR A 105 -11.00 10.56 3.77
N ALA A 106 -11.12 11.79 3.29
CA ALA A 106 -10.60 12.97 3.98
C ALA A 106 -11.77 13.79 4.52
N THR A 107 -11.77 14.09 5.81
CA THR A 107 -12.84 14.86 6.46
C THR A 107 -12.30 16.21 6.89
N VAL A 108 -13.04 17.27 6.57
CA VAL A 108 -12.72 18.65 6.95
C VAL A 108 -13.80 19.17 7.89
N LEU A 109 -13.40 19.49 9.11
CA LEU A 109 -14.27 20.03 10.16
C LEU A 109 -13.78 21.41 10.58
N ASN A 110 -14.67 22.30 10.98
CA ASN A 110 -14.29 23.55 11.63
C ASN A 110 -13.68 23.23 13.01
N SER A 111 -12.47 23.72 13.27
CA SER A 111 -11.68 23.36 14.45
C SER A 111 -12.28 23.85 15.78
N LEU A 112 -13.21 24.82 15.74
CA LEU A 112 -13.81 25.42 16.94
C LEU A 112 -15.09 24.71 17.36
N ASN A 113 -15.89 24.22 16.41
CA ASN A 113 -17.23 23.68 16.69
C ASN A 113 -17.47 22.28 16.11
N ASN A 114 -16.44 21.66 15.51
CA ASN A 114 -16.50 20.34 14.86
C ASN A 114 -17.56 20.21 13.76
N GLN A 115 -18.08 21.32 13.23
CA GLN A 115 -19.07 21.27 12.15
C GLN A 115 -18.38 20.95 10.82
N PRO A 116 -18.98 20.10 9.97
CA PRO A 116 -18.39 19.78 8.68
C PRO A 116 -18.31 20.98 7.74
N LYS A 117 -17.20 21.07 6.98
CA LYS A 117 -17.01 22.12 5.97
C LYS A 117 -17.06 21.55 4.56
N ALA A 118 -18.14 21.87 3.85
CA ALA A 118 -18.30 21.58 2.42
C ALA A 118 -17.47 22.53 1.54
N GLY A 119 -17.21 22.12 0.30
CA GLY A 119 -16.57 22.96 -0.72
C GLY A 119 -15.06 23.09 -0.58
N VAL A 120 -14.41 22.33 0.31
CA VAL A 120 -12.96 22.34 0.49
C VAL A 120 -12.32 21.34 -0.44
N THR A 121 -11.42 21.80 -1.32
CA THR A 121 -10.67 20.91 -2.20
C THR A 121 -9.46 20.31 -1.47
N VAL A 122 -9.48 18.99 -1.35
CA VAL A 122 -8.42 18.16 -0.76
C VAL A 122 -7.64 17.48 -1.87
N SER A 123 -6.32 17.55 -1.81
CA SER A 123 -5.38 16.74 -2.59
C SER A 123 -4.96 15.53 -1.77
N LEU A 124 -5.06 14.35 -2.35
CA LEU A 124 -4.56 13.09 -1.80
C LEU A 124 -3.44 12.58 -2.69
N SER A 125 -2.30 12.22 -2.10
CA SER A 125 -1.24 11.49 -2.78
C SER A 125 -0.99 10.14 -2.12
N VAL A 126 -0.42 9.19 -2.86
CA VAL A 126 -0.01 7.87 -2.36
C VAL A 126 1.45 7.60 -2.72
N ALA A 127 2.20 7.03 -1.79
CA ALA A 127 3.54 6.52 -2.05
C ALA A 127 3.67 5.11 -1.47
N ALA A 128 4.28 4.20 -2.22
CA ALA A 128 4.64 2.91 -1.69
C ALA A 128 5.81 3.06 -0.70
N ASP A 129 5.71 2.39 0.44
CA ASP A 129 6.73 2.37 1.48
C ASP A 129 7.86 1.42 1.05
N VAL A 130 9.06 1.97 0.95
CA VAL A 130 10.26 1.25 0.51
C VAL A 130 10.59 0.17 1.54
N GLY A 131 11.01 -1.02 1.08
CA GLY A 131 11.40 -2.10 1.99
C GLY A 131 10.23 -2.92 2.55
N SER A 132 8.99 -2.67 2.12
CA SER A 132 7.80 -3.33 2.67
C SER A 132 7.29 -4.49 1.82
N GLY A 133 6.62 -5.45 2.46
CA GLY A 133 5.96 -6.57 1.76
C GLY A 133 6.88 -7.69 1.27
N GLY A 134 8.16 -7.68 1.65
CA GLY A 134 9.17 -8.65 1.20
C GLY A 134 10.09 -8.15 0.09
N HIS A 135 9.89 -6.92 -0.39
CA HIS A 135 10.79 -6.25 -1.32
C HIS A 135 11.72 -5.31 -0.59
N ILE A 136 13.02 -5.59 -0.59
CA ILE A 136 14.04 -4.74 0.06
C ILE A 136 14.79 -3.82 -0.92
N HIS A 137 14.41 -3.85 -2.19
CA HIS A 137 14.90 -2.93 -3.22
C HIS A 137 14.02 -1.68 -3.33
N ILE A 138 14.60 -0.59 -3.84
CA ILE A 138 14.12 0.78 -3.56
C ILE A 138 13.67 1.59 -4.78
N SER A 139 13.97 1.15 -6.01
CA SER A 139 13.73 1.96 -7.20
C SER A 139 12.40 1.64 -7.86
N ASN A 140 11.61 2.68 -8.16
CA ASN A 140 10.46 2.64 -9.08
C ASN A 140 9.32 1.68 -8.69
N ARG A 141 9.12 1.46 -7.40
CA ARG A 141 7.98 0.67 -6.92
C ARG A 141 6.65 1.30 -7.37
N PRO A 142 5.73 0.52 -7.96
CA PRO A 142 4.41 1.02 -8.32
C PRO A 142 3.64 1.53 -7.09
N ASN A 143 3.09 2.74 -7.18
CA ASN A 143 2.34 3.38 -6.09
C ASN A 143 0.84 3.00 -6.07
N GLY A 144 0.37 2.28 -7.09
CA GLY A 144 -1.07 2.14 -7.37
C GLY A 144 -1.68 3.42 -7.95
N VAL A 145 -3.01 3.46 -8.01
CA VAL A 145 -3.75 4.53 -8.70
C VAL A 145 -4.85 5.13 -7.82
N LEU A 146 -4.95 6.47 -7.81
CA LEU A 146 -5.99 7.22 -7.12
C LEU A 146 -6.98 7.86 -8.12
N TYR A 147 -8.28 7.82 -7.81
CA TYR A 147 -9.33 8.49 -8.58
C TYR A 147 -10.57 8.79 -7.74
N THR A 148 -11.48 9.62 -8.25
CA THR A 148 -12.65 10.13 -7.49
C THR A 148 -14.02 9.75 -8.06
N THR A 149 -14.13 9.51 -9.38
CA THR A 149 -15.44 9.29 -10.03
C THR A 149 -15.46 8.08 -10.96
N THR A 150 -14.45 7.92 -11.81
CA THR A 150 -14.37 6.82 -12.77
C THR A 150 -13.04 6.10 -12.60
N PRO A 151 -13.04 4.76 -12.45
CA PRO A 151 -11.80 4.01 -12.45
C PRO A 151 -11.05 4.28 -13.75
N PRO A 152 -9.73 4.42 -13.71
CA PRO A 152 -8.94 4.51 -14.92
C PRO A 152 -9.09 3.23 -15.75
N ALA A 153 -8.76 3.34 -17.02
CA ALA A 153 -8.54 2.14 -17.83
C ALA A 153 -7.52 1.23 -17.15
N TRP A 154 -7.73 -0.08 -17.24
CA TRP A 154 -6.89 -1.12 -16.65
C TRP A 154 -5.39 -0.96 -16.97
N ALA A 155 -5.06 -0.33 -18.10
CA ALA A 155 -3.69 -0.05 -18.53
C ALA A 155 -2.88 0.84 -17.55
N CYS A 156 -3.52 1.47 -16.57
CA CYS A 156 -2.88 2.38 -15.64
C CYS A 156 -2.29 1.74 -14.38
N ILE A 157 -2.35 0.42 -14.26
CA ILE A 157 -2.02 -0.29 -13.02
C ILE A 157 -0.72 -1.10 -13.15
N ASP A 158 -0.15 -1.14 -14.35
CA ASP A 158 1.13 -1.79 -14.63
C ASP A 158 2.32 -0.91 -14.20
N ALA A 159 3.51 -1.51 -14.07
CA ALA A 159 4.74 -0.84 -13.62
C ALA A 159 5.21 0.32 -14.53
N ALA A 160 4.65 0.45 -15.73
CA ALA A 160 4.87 1.58 -16.63
C ALA A 160 3.53 2.04 -17.22
N PRO A 161 2.70 2.78 -16.46
CA PRO A 161 1.41 3.20 -16.94
C PRO A 161 1.56 4.15 -18.16
N PRO A 162 0.72 4.03 -19.20
CA PRO A 162 0.72 4.95 -20.32
C PRO A 162 0.59 6.42 -19.87
N ALA A 163 1.13 7.32 -20.69
CA ALA A 163 0.89 8.75 -20.50
C ALA A 163 -0.63 9.03 -20.45
N GLY A 164 -1.08 9.76 -19.42
CA GLY A 164 -2.50 10.07 -19.19
C GLY A 164 -3.20 9.20 -18.15
N CYS A 165 -2.50 8.23 -17.56
CA CYS A 165 -3.01 7.53 -16.39
C CYS A 165 -3.09 8.44 -15.16
N PRO A 166 -4.18 8.38 -14.36
CA PRO A 166 -4.24 9.07 -13.09
C PRO A 166 -3.02 8.68 -12.27
N GLY A 167 -2.27 9.69 -11.85
CA GLY A 167 -1.02 9.46 -11.13
C GLY A 167 -1.26 9.05 -9.69
N ALA A 168 -0.18 9.06 -8.93
CA ALA A 168 -0.18 8.88 -7.49
C ALA A 168 -0.85 10.05 -6.72
N VAL A 169 -1.61 10.93 -7.39
CA VAL A 169 -2.23 12.13 -6.83
C VAL A 169 -3.63 12.31 -7.42
N ALA A 170 -4.61 12.62 -6.57
CA ALA A 170 -5.97 12.97 -6.96
C ALA A 170 -6.50 14.13 -6.10
N THR A 171 -7.49 14.87 -6.62
CA THR A 171 -8.16 15.94 -5.87
C THR A 171 -9.66 15.69 -5.80
N ALA A 172 -10.26 15.93 -4.64
CA ALA A 172 -11.71 15.87 -4.42
C ALA A 172 -12.17 17.06 -3.59
N THR A 173 -13.42 17.49 -3.80
CA THR A 173 -14.04 18.57 -3.02
C THR A 173 -14.97 17.97 -1.97
N THR A 174 -14.90 18.47 -0.73
CA THR A 174 -15.74 17.97 0.36
C THR A 174 -17.22 18.22 0.10
N ASN A 175 -18.06 17.21 0.38
CA ASN A 175 -19.51 17.31 0.29
C ASN A 175 -20.13 18.04 1.51
N ALA A 176 -21.47 18.07 1.60
CA ALA A 176 -22.20 18.69 2.72
C ALA A 176 -21.82 18.12 4.10
N ALA A 177 -21.34 16.87 4.17
CA ALA A 177 -20.85 16.24 5.39
C ALA A 177 -19.35 16.49 5.62
N GLY A 178 -18.72 17.41 4.88
CA GLY A 178 -17.29 17.72 5.00
C GLY A 178 -16.38 16.59 4.52
N VAL A 179 -16.88 15.64 3.74
CA VAL A 179 -16.11 14.45 3.31
C VAL A 179 -15.72 14.56 1.85
N ALA A 180 -14.44 14.38 1.57
CA ALA A 180 -13.86 14.14 0.26
C ALA A 180 -13.49 12.65 0.13
N THR A 181 -14.03 11.98 -0.89
CA THR A 181 -13.85 10.53 -1.09
C THR A 181 -12.93 10.26 -2.27
N PHE A 182 -12.00 9.34 -2.06
CA PHE A 182 -11.07 8.84 -3.07
C PHE A 182 -11.19 7.33 -3.14
N THR A 183 -10.95 6.77 -4.32
CA THR A 183 -10.77 5.34 -4.51
C THR A 183 -9.32 5.08 -4.90
N PHE A 184 -8.68 4.19 -4.15
CA PHE A 184 -7.36 3.67 -4.43
C PHE A 184 -7.48 2.28 -5.07
N THR A 185 -6.75 2.02 -6.14
CA THR A 185 -6.54 0.67 -6.68
C THR A 185 -5.09 0.27 -6.46
N ALA A 186 -4.90 -0.82 -5.72
CA ALA A 186 -3.57 -1.35 -5.44
C ALA A 186 -2.88 -1.86 -6.71
N PRO A 187 -1.54 -1.72 -6.81
CA PRO A 187 -0.77 -2.41 -7.83
C PRO A 187 -0.65 -3.90 -7.51
N GLU A 188 -0.05 -4.65 -8.42
CA GLU A 188 0.25 -6.07 -8.21
C GLU A 188 1.30 -6.33 -7.11
N ALA A 189 2.16 -5.35 -6.84
CA ALA A 189 3.17 -5.42 -5.80
C ALA A 189 2.55 -5.26 -4.40
N ALA A 190 2.71 -6.28 -3.56
CA ALA A 190 2.24 -6.25 -2.17
C ALA A 190 3.19 -5.45 -1.29
N GLY A 191 2.67 -4.76 -0.28
CA GLY A 191 3.42 -3.94 0.67
C GLY A 191 2.62 -2.73 1.17
N LYS A 192 3.29 -1.91 1.96
CA LYS A 192 2.68 -0.77 2.65
C LYS A 192 2.65 0.44 1.73
N HIS A 193 1.54 1.17 1.78
CA HIS A 193 1.32 2.41 1.05
C HIS A 193 0.99 3.52 2.06
N ILE A 194 1.56 4.70 1.86
CA ILE A 194 1.35 5.88 2.70
C ILE A 194 0.53 6.89 1.90
N PHE A 195 -0.70 7.13 2.34
CA PHE A 195 -1.52 8.21 1.84
C PHE A 195 -1.17 9.50 2.54
N THR A 196 -1.12 10.61 1.80
CA THR A 196 -0.92 11.97 2.33
C THR A 196 -2.00 12.90 1.80
N ALA A 197 -2.84 13.42 2.68
CA ALA A 197 -3.87 14.38 2.36
C ALA A 197 -3.44 15.81 2.74
N LYS A 198 -3.76 16.77 1.89
CA LYS A 198 -3.58 18.21 2.15
C LYS A 198 -4.80 18.97 1.62
N CYS A 199 -5.27 19.97 2.34
CA CYS A 199 -6.13 20.97 1.72
C CYS A 199 -5.29 21.78 0.72
N THR A 200 -5.87 22.06 -0.44
CA THR A 200 -5.18 22.83 -1.50
C THR A 200 -5.06 24.31 -1.14
N SER A 201 -5.96 24.83 -0.30
CA SER A 201 -5.85 26.12 0.34
C SER A 201 -5.28 26.00 1.76
N LEU A 202 -4.65 27.06 2.24
CA LEU A 202 -4.04 27.13 3.58
C LEU A 202 -5.06 27.17 4.74
N ILE A 203 -6.35 26.94 4.46
CA ILE A 203 -7.42 27.06 5.46
C ILE A 203 -7.45 25.90 6.46
N CYS A 204 -6.87 24.74 6.12
CA CYS A 204 -6.85 23.58 7.00
C CYS A 204 -5.49 23.44 7.67
N ASP A 205 -5.45 23.39 9.01
CA ASP A 205 -4.26 23.08 9.82
C ASP A 205 -2.97 23.82 9.37
N GLY A 206 -3.09 25.05 8.84
CA GLY A 206 -1.96 25.80 8.27
C GLY A 206 -1.24 25.11 7.11
N GLY A 207 -1.92 24.20 6.39
CA GLY A 207 -1.35 23.37 5.32
C GLY A 207 -0.65 22.09 5.80
N THR A 208 -0.75 21.74 7.08
CA THR A 208 -0.12 20.54 7.64
C THR A 208 -0.72 19.27 7.03
N PRO A 209 0.09 18.41 6.40
CA PRO A 209 -0.41 17.18 5.78
C PRO A 209 -0.88 16.16 6.82
N LYS A 210 -1.85 15.32 6.45
CA LYS A 210 -2.29 14.17 7.26
C LYS A 210 -1.96 12.88 6.53
N THR A 211 -1.50 11.87 7.27
CA THR A 211 -1.06 10.60 6.69
C THR A 211 -1.87 9.42 7.20
N ALA A 212 -2.11 8.43 6.34
CA ALA A 212 -2.74 7.17 6.72
C ALA A 212 -2.02 6.00 6.00
N PRO A 213 -1.59 4.95 6.73
CA PRO A 213 -1.01 3.77 6.12
C PRO A 213 -2.09 2.79 5.63
N LEU A 214 -1.76 2.03 4.59
CA LEU A 214 -2.54 0.89 4.09
C LEU A 214 -1.59 -0.25 3.71
N ASN A 215 -1.83 -1.43 4.24
CA ASN A 215 -1.13 -2.65 3.83
C ASN A 215 -1.87 -3.30 2.66
N VAL A 216 -1.16 -3.57 1.57
CA VAL A 216 -1.64 -4.41 0.47
C VAL A 216 -1.00 -5.78 0.63
N MET A 217 -1.80 -6.82 0.87
CA MET A 217 -1.31 -8.18 1.14
C MET A 217 -2.12 -9.18 0.33
N MET A 218 -1.50 -10.18 -0.30
CA MET A 218 -2.24 -11.19 -1.08
C MET A 218 -2.87 -12.28 -0.20
N GLY A 219 -2.44 -12.38 1.05
CA GLY A 219 -2.99 -13.29 2.04
C GLY A 219 -2.13 -13.35 3.28
N ASP A 220 -2.54 -14.20 4.23
CA ASP A 220 -1.80 -14.46 5.46
C ASP A 220 -0.85 -15.63 5.22
N TYR A 221 0.31 -15.34 4.64
CA TYR A 221 1.31 -16.35 4.34
C TYR A 221 2.22 -16.59 5.54
N GLN A 222 2.62 -17.84 5.67
CA GLN A 222 3.48 -18.30 6.75
C GLN A 222 4.80 -18.74 6.15
N LEU A 223 5.88 -18.46 6.86
CA LEU A 223 7.19 -19.02 6.54
C LEU A 223 7.04 -20.55 6.49
N LEU A 224 7.58 -21.18 5.44
CA LEU A 224 7.60 -22.63 5.32
C LEU A 224 8.24 -23.24 6.59
N PRO A 225 7.53 -24.13 7.29
CA PRO A 225 8.05 -24.69 8.54
C PRO A 225 9.26 -25.58 8.28
N SER A 226 10.09 -25.77 9.31
CA SER A 226 11.15 -26.78 9.24
C SER A 226 10.56 -28.17 9.00
N SER A 227 11.19 -28.94 8.11
CA SER A 227 10.74 -30.28 7.73
C SER A 227 11.91 -31.27 7.68
N PRO A 228 11.68 -32.55 8.05
CA PRO A 228 12.64 -33.60 7.76
C PRO A 228 12.71 -33.94 6.27
N PHE A 229 11.76 -33.49 5.45
CA PHE A 229 11.61 -33.92 4.05
C PHE A 229 12.03 -32.88 3.00
N TYR A 230 12.19 -31.63 3.40
CA TYR A 230 12.70 -30.56 2.55
C TYR A 230 13.58 -29.60 3.35
N THR A 231 14.33 -28.76 2.63
CA THR A 231 15.12 -27.65 3.18
C THR A 231 14.97 -26.41 2.30
N ILE A 232 15.02 -25.24 2.94
CA ILE A 232 15.06 -23.92 2.27
C ILE A 232 16.47 -23.34 2.27
N THR A 233 17.43 -23.99 2.96
CA THR A 233 18.84 -23.58 2.98
C THR A 233 19.72 -24.61 2.28
N ASN A 234 20.80 -24.13 1.68
CA ASN A 234 21.86 -24.97 1.15
C ASN A 234 22.80 -25.49 2.27
N SER A 235 23.78 -26.31 1.91
CA SER A 235 24.77 -26.86 2.84
C SER A 235 25.69 -25.81 3.50
N ALA A 236 25.79 -24.60 2.93
CA ALA A 236 26.49 -23.46 3.53
C ALA A 236 25.61 -22.65 4.48
N GLY A 237 24.31 -22.96 4.57
CA GLY A 237 23.33 -22.25 5.38
C GLY A 237 22.65 -21.07 4.69
N ASP A 238 22.98 -20.79 3.41
CA ASP A 238 22.33 -19.71 2.66
C ASP A 238 20.91 -20.12 2.28
N ILE A 239 19.97 -19.16 2.35
CA ILE A 239 18.61 -19.31 1.86
C ILE A 239 18.64 -19.52 0.34
N ALA A 240 18.10 -20.63 -0.14
CA ALA A 240 18.02 -20.96 -1.56
C ALA A 240 17.10 -19.96 -2.29
N GLY A 241 17.42 -19.57 -3.52
CA GLY A 241 16.64 -18.60 -4.30
C GLY A 241 16.67 -17.15 -3.80
N GLY A 242 17.08 -16.91 -2.55
CA GLY A 242 17.19 -15.59 -1.97
C GLY A 242 18.12 -14.67 -2.77
N THR A 243 17.65 -13.47 -3.07
CA THR A 243 18.46 -12.42 -3.72
C THR A 243 18.61 -11.22 -2.79
N ALA A 244 19.54 -10.32 -3.11
CA ALA A 244 19.70 -9.07 -2.37
C ALA A 244 18.43 -8.19 -2.36
N GLY A 245 17.51 -8.39 -3.31
CA GLY A 245 16.21 -7.72 -3.36
C GLY A 245 15.07 -8.47 -2.66
N HIS A 246 15.24 -9.77 -2.44
CA HIS A 246 14.21 -10.71 -1.96
C HIS A 246 14.84 -11.76 -1.04
N THR A 247 15.20 -11.36 0.17
CA THR A 247 15.82 -12.27 1.15
C THR A 247 14.82 -13.20 1.82
N GLU A 248 13.53 -12.89 1.72
CA GLU A 248 12.42 -13.62 2.33
C GLU A 248 11.46 -14.10 1.21
N ASN A 249 11.72 -15.29 0.68
CA ASN A 249 11.02 -15.85 -0.48
C ASN A 249 10.39 -17.23 -0.22
N HIS A 250 10.35 -17.72 1.04
CA HIS A 250 9.80 -19.04 1.40
C HIS A 250 8.49 -18.95 2.19
N TYR A 251 7.56 -18.09 1.78
CA TYR A 251 6.24 -18.00 2.41
C TYR A 251 5.20 -18.75 1.58
N ALA A 252 4.24 -19.37 2.26
CA ALA A 252 3.15 -20.08 1.60
C ALA A 252 1.87 -20.05 2.45
N THR A 253 0.75 -20.38 1.83
CA THR A 253 -0.49 -20.68 2.52
C THR A 253 -0.35 -21.96 3.34
N GLY A 254 -1.09 -22.09 4.45
CA GLY A 254 -1.05 -23.31 5.27
C GLY A 254 -1.36 -24.59 4.48
N ASN A 255 -2.27 -24.51 3.49
CA ASN A 255 -2.59 -25.65 2.62
C ASN A 255 -1.41 -26.02 1.71
N ALA A 256 -0.79 -25.05 1.04
CA ALA A 256 0.37 -25.29 0.19
C ALA A 256 1.56 -25.84 0.99
N SER A 257 1.83 -25.31 2.18
CA SER A 257 2.85 -25.85 3.09
C SER A 257 2.60 -27.32 3.46
N ALA A 258 1.35 -27.69 3.73
CA ALA A 258 0.98 -29.07 4.05
C ALA A 258 1.14 -30.00 2.85
N LEU A 259 0.77 -29.53 1.65
CA LEU A 259 0.93 -30.27 0.40
C LEU A 259 2.41 -30.43 0.02
N LEU A 260 3.22 -29.39 0.18
CA LEU A 260 4.67 -29.46 0.00
C LEU A 260 5.31 -30.49 0.93
N ASN A 261 4.90 -30.54 2.20
CA ASN A 261 5.44 -31.52 3.13
C ASN A 261 5.13 -32.97 2.69
N LYS A 262 3.95 -33.23 2.14
CA LYS A 262 3.59 -34.54 1.55
C LYS A 262 4.43 -34.86 0.32
N LEU A 263 4.66 -33.87 -0.56
CA LEU A 263 5.49 -34.04 -1.74
C LEU A 263 6.94 -34.38 -1.34
N GLY A 264 7.47 -33.65 -0.35
CA GLY A 264 8.77 -33.94 0.25
C GLY A 264 8.83 -35.35 0.83
N GLU A 265 7.80 -35.80 1.54
CA GLU A 265 7.76 -37.14 2.12
C GLU A 265 7.84 -38.24 1.03
N ILE A 266 7.08 -38.09 -0.06
CA ILE A 266 7.12 -39.01 -1.20
C ILE A 266 8.53 -39.07 -1.77
N TYR A 267 9.13 -37.90 -2.03
CA TYR A 267 10.48 -37.82 -2.55
C TYR A 267 11.48 -38.51 -1.61
N PHE A 268 11.47 -38.14 -0.33
CA PHE A 268 12.39 -38.60 0.69
C PHE A 268 12.28 -40.10 0.97
N LYS A 269 11.10 -40.71 0.86
CA LYS A 269 10.89 -42.13 1.20
C LYS A 269 10.97 -43.06 0.00
N GLU A 270 10.48 -42.63 -1.17
CA GLU A 270 10.26 -43.53 -2.30
C GLU A 270 11.16 -43.25 -3.49
N ILE A 271 11.51 -41.99 -3.74
CA ILE A 271 12.17 -41.58 -4.99
C ILE A 271 13.67 -41.40 -4.78
N ASN A 272 14.04 -40.76 -3.68
CA ASN A 272 15.42 -40.56 -3.28
C ASN A 272 15.58 -40.77 -1.76
N PRO A 273 15.58 -42.03 -1.30
CA PRO A 273 15.64 -42.39 0.11
C PRO A 273 16.70 -41.61 0.90
N GLY A 274 16.25 -40.85 1.91
CA GLY A 274 17.13 -40.11 2.82
C GLY A 274 17.52 -38.70 2.35
N ASN A 275 17.17 -38.31 1.12
CA ASN A 275 17.50 -37.00 0.57
C ASN A 275 16.29 -36.06 0.62
N LYS A 276 16.49 -34.85 1.15
CA LYS A 276 15.46 -33.81 1.29
C LYS A 276 15.26 -33.05 -0.01
N LEU A 277 14.06 -32.55 -0.31
CA LEU A 277 13.87 -31.58 -1.41
C LEU A 277 14.52 -30.23 -1.08
N TYR A 278 15.11 -29.57 -2.08
CA TYR A 278 15.57 -28.18 -1.96
C TYR A 278 14.54 -27.24 -2.57
N ILE A 279 13.99 -26.36 -1.74
CA ILE A 279 13.00 -25.36 -2.15
C ILE A 279 13.73 -24.07 -2.48
N ASN A 280 13.61 -23.62 -3.74
CA ASN A 280 14.26 -22.42 -4.24
C ASN A 280 13.43 -21.19 -3.93
N ASP A 281 12.23 -21.07 -4.49
CA ASP A 281 11.35 -19.92 -4.31
C ASP A 281 9.94 -20.39 -3.89
N ALA A 282 9.22 -19.55 -3.17
CA ALA A 282 7.79 -19.64 -2.90
C ALA A 282 7.24 -18.20 -2.96
N SER A 283 6.41 -17.77 -2.02
CA SER A 283 5.98 -16.37 -1.94
C SER A 283 6.88 -15.50 -1.07
N LEU A 284 6.76 -14.20 -1.29
CA LEU A 284 7.16 -13.17 -0.33
C LEU A 284 6.21 -13.16 0.88
N PRO A 285 6.59 -12.59 2.04
CA PRO A 285 5.77 -12.54 3.25
C PRO A 285 4.34 -12.06 3.04
N TRP A 286 4.13 -11.07 2.18
CA TRP A 286 2.81 -10.50 1.89
C TRP A 286 2.29 -10.92 0.50
N GLY A 287 2.99 -11.85 -0.16
CA GLY A 287 2.78 -12.20 -1.55
C GLY A 287 3.17 -11.09 -2.50
N GLY A 288 2.35 -10.88 -3.51
CA GLY A 288 2.53 -9.80 -4.48
C GLY A 288 3.38 -10.22 -5.67
N LEU A 289 3.65 -9.30 -6.57
CA LEU A 289 4.60 -9.51 -7.65
C LEU A 289 5.96 -9.94 -7.08
N MET A 290 6.52 -11.06 -7.54
CA MET A 290 7.93 -11.41 -7.28
C MET A 290 8.77 -11.00 -8.49
N ASP A 291 9.49 -9.90 -8.39
CA ASP A 291 10.28 -9.32 -9.47
C ASP A 291 11.76 -9.69 -9.34
N VAL A 292 12.13 -10.91 -9.75
CA VAL A 292 13.50 -11.48 -9.56
C VAL A 292 14.67 -10.61 -10.07
N ASN A 293 14.40 -9.61 -10.92
CA ASN A 293 15.40 -8.68 -11.47
C ASN A 293 15.38 -7.29 -10.81
N ASP A 294 14.62 -7.11 -9.74
CA ASP A 294 14.44 -5.82 -9.04
C ASP A 294 13.92 -4.70 -9.97
N ASP A 295 13.09 -5.05 -10.96
CA ASP A 295 12.60 -4.14 -12.01
C ASP A 295 11.07 -4.00 -12.04
N TRP A 296 10.37 -4.56 -11.06
CA TRP A 296 8.90 -4.60 -10.96
C TRP A 296 8.21 -5.17 -12.20
N LYS A 297 8.88 -6.07 -12.93
CA LYS A 297 8.27 -6.84 -14.03
C LYS A 297 8.06 -8.29 -13.63
N THR A 298 7.20 -8.96 -14.40
CA THR A 298 6.68 -10.29 -14.04
C THR A 298 7.34 -11.42 -14.81
N PRO A 299 8.39 -12.08 -14.27
CA PRO A 299 8.73 -13.44 -14.65
C PRO A 299 8.14 -14.51 -13.70
N HIS A 300 7.78 -14.16 -12.46
CA HIS A 300 7.34 -15.09 -11.40
C HIS A 300 5.92 -14.78 -10.86
N ALA A 301 4.94 -14.74 -11.76
CA ALA A 301 3.57 -14.34 -11.42
C ALA A 301 2.86 -15.29 -10.43
N ASP A 302 3.12 -16.59 -10.54
CA ASP A 302 2.41 -17.62 -9.76
C ASP A 302 2.85 -17.66 -8.29
N HIS A 303 4.08 -17.23 -8.00
CA HIS A 303 4.61 -17.08 -6.64
C HIS A 303 3.93 -15.97 -5.83
N ARG A 304 3.03 -15.20 -6.43
CA ARG A 304 2.28 -14.14 -5.74
C ARG A 304 1.34 -14.64 -4.65
N TRP A 305 0.90 -15.89 -4.74
CA TRP A 305 -0.34 -16.37 -4.12
C TRP A 305 -0.16 -17.32 -2.94
N GLY A 306 1.08 -17.64 -2.57
CA GLY A 306 1.37 -18.58 -1.50
C GLY A 306 0.99 -20.02 -1.84
N ASN A 307 0.78 -20.36 -3.10
CA ASN A 307 0.41 -21.71 -3.52
C ASN A 307 1.31 -22.29 -4.63
N ALA A 308 2.42 -21.62 -4.94
CA ALA A 308 3.42 -22.12 -5.86
C ALA A 308 4.78 -22.14 -5.19
N VAL A 309 5.61 -23.11 -5.57
CA VAL A 309 6.99 -23.25 -5.09
C VAL A 309 7.89 -23.73 -6.23
N ASP A 310 9.13 -23.25 -6.26
CA ASP A 310 10.17 -23.74 -7.13
C ASP A 310 11.01 -24.76 -6.39
N ILE A 311 11.17 -25.94 -6.97
CA ILE A 311 11.94 -27.05 -6.40
C ILE A 311 13.16 -27.27 -7.27
N ARG A 312 14.35 -27.31 -6.69
CA ARG A 312 15.59 -27.41 -7.46
C ARG A 312 15.63 -28.67 -8.33
N ALA A 313 16.11 -28.52 -9.56
CA ALA A 313 16.18 -29.55 -10.58
C ALA A 313 17.63 -29.77 -11.01
N ASN A 314 18.02 -31.04 -11.20
CA ASN A 314 19.34 -31.38 -11.75
C ASN A 314 19.23 -31.88 -13.20
N GLY A 315 20.07 -31.31 -14.07
CA GLY A 315 20.27 -31.79 -15.43
C GLY A 315 21.36 -32.87 -15.58
N THR A 316 22.23 -33.07 -14.58
CA THR A 316 23.41 -33.96 -14.68
C THR A 316 23.62 -34.81 -13.42
N ASN A 317 23.48 -36.13 -13.56
CA ASN A 317 23.85 -37.13 -12.54
C ASN A 317 25.35 -36.99 -12.16
N PRO A 318 25.80 -37.24 -10.89
CA PRO A 318 25.09 -37.87 -9.78
C PRO A 318 24.34 -36.87 -8.88
N ASP A 319 23.13 -37.26 -8.43
CA ASP A 319 22.23 -36.57 -7.49
C ASP A 319 22.99 -35.77 -6.39
N PRO A 320 23.24 -34.46 -6.55
CA PRO A 320 23.66 -33.62 -5.45
C PRO A 320 22.44 -33.39 -4.54
N GLU A 321 22.71 -33.17 -3.26
CA GLU A 321 21.69 -33.06 -2.22
C GLU A 321 20.46 -32.26 -2.65
N GLY A 322 19.35 -32.98 -2.75
CA GLY A 322 18.00 -32.44 -2.81
C GLY A 322 17.49 -31.79 -4.10
N GLU A 323 18.22 -31.96 -5.19
CA GLU A 323 17.71 -31.72 -6.52
C GLU A 323 16.90 -32.92 -7.01
N ILE A 324 15.77 -32.72 -7.69
CA ILE A 324 15.05 -33.82 -8.35
C ILE A 324 15.78 -34.11 -9.68
N PRO A 325 16.36 -35.31 -9.90
CA PRO A 325 16.91 -35.64 -11.19
C PRO A 325 15.80 -35.75 -12.24
N PHE A 326 16.06 -35.18 -13.41
CA PHE A 326 15.08 -35.07 -14.49
C PHE A 326 14.39 -36.40 -14.82
N GLY A 327 15.13 -37.51 -14.86
CA GLY A 327 14.58 -38.84 -15.15
C GLY A 327 13.62 -39.41 -14.10
N LYS A 328 13.68 -38.95 -12.84
CA LYS A 328 12.80 -39.41 -11.75
C LYS A 328 11.57 -38.53 -11.58
N PHE A 329 11.53 -37.38 -12.24
CA PHE A 329 10.49 -36.38 -12.07
C PHE A 329 9.08 -36.91 -12.38
N ARG A 330 8.90 -37.64 -13.48
CA ARG A 330 7.58 -38.22 -13.82
C ARG A 330 7.10 -39.18 -12.73
N THR A 331 8.02 -39.93 -12.14
CA THR A 331 7.72 -40.84 -11.03
C THR A 331 7.26 -40.07 -9.79
N VAL A 332 7.90 -38.94 -9.46
CA VAL A 332 7.46 -38.05 -8.37
C VAL A 332 6.01 -37.61 -8.59
N MET A 333 5.69 -37.11 -9.79
CA MET A 333 4.36 -36.58 -10.09
C MET A 333 3.28 -37.66 -10.19
N GLN A 334 3.64 -38.84 -10.70
CA GLN A 334 2.74 -39.99 -10.68
C GLN A 334 2.40 -40.38 -9.23
N LYS A 335 3.42 -40.53 -8.38
CA LYS A 335 3.24 -40.87 -6.95
C LYS A 335 2.45 -39.82 -6.19
N TRP A 336 2.68 -38.55 -6.50
CA TRP A 336 1.89 -37.45 -5.98
C TRP A 336 0.41 -37.61 -6.32
N ASN A 337 0.08 -37.76 -7.61
CA ASN A 337 -1.31 -37.91 -8.06
C ASN A 337 -1.97 -39.14 -7.45
N GLU A 338 -1.26 -40.28 -7.37
CA GLU A 338 -1.74 -41.51 -6.73
C GLU A 338 -2.12 -41.31 -5.25
N ARG A 339 -1.41 -40.43 -4.52
CA ARG A 339 -1.60 -40.25 -3.08
C ARG A 339 -2.55 -39.12 -2.69
N THR A 340 -2.57 -38.04 -3.46
CA THR A 340 -3.30 -36.84 -3.07
C THR A 340 -4.59 -36.64 -3.85
N GLY A 341 -4.67 -37.19 -5.08
CA GLY A 341 -5.75 -36.86 -6.02
C GLY A 341 -5.75 -35.39 -6.45
N VAL A 342 -4.75 -34.60 -6.06
CA VAL A 342 -4.59 -33.18 -6.42
C VAL A 342 -3.61 -33.11 -7.58
N GLY A 343 -3.98 -32.49 -8.69
CA GLY A 343 -3.04 -32.23 -9.77
C GLY A 343 -2.04 -31.16 -9.33
N ALA A 344 -0.74 -31.43 -9.46
CA ALA A 344 0.26 -30.37 -9.43
C ALA A 344 0.66 -30.05 -10.87
N GLU A 345 0.59 -28.77 -11.24
CA GLU A 345 1.01 -28.29 -12.56
C GLU A 345 2.48 -27.91 -12.52
N ILE A 346 3.23 -28.33 -13.54
CA ILE A 346 4.65 -28.01 -13.64
C ILE A 346 4.96 -27.23 -14.89
N HIS A 347 5.54 -26.06 -14.67
CA HIS A 347 5.88 -25.11 -15.70
C HIS A 347 7.39 -25.18 -15.94
N CYS A 348 7.77 -25.65 -17.11
CA CYS A 348 9.15 -25.61 -17.59
C CYS A 348 9.37 -24.28 -18.30
N TYR A 349 10.13 -23.37 -17.69
CA TYR A 349 10.40 -22.03 -18.23
C TYR A 349 11.65 -22.02 -19.11
N GLY A 350 11.52 -21.42 -20.32
CA GLY A 350 12.62 -21.20 -21.26
C GLY A 350 12.12 -20.76 -22.64
N LYS A 351 12.91 -19.96 -23.39
CA LYS A 351 12.57 -19.50 -24.76
C LYS A 351 12.36 -20.65 -25.77
N GLU A 352 12.85 -21.85 -25.46
CA GLU A 352 12.69 -23.06 -26.28
C GLU A 352 11.31 -23.73 -26.11
N TYR A 353 10.52 -23.31 -25.12
CA TYR A 353 9.22 -23.90 -24.78
C TYR A 353 8.15 -23.73 -25.87
N THR A 354 8.25 -22.68 -26.71
CA THR A 354 7.26 -22.39 -27.75
C THR A 354 7.26 -23.44 -28.87
N ILE A 355 8.36 -24.17 -29.05
CA ILE A 355 8.50 -25.17 -30.13
C ILE A 355 8.02 -26.56 -29.68
N ALA A 356 8.16 -26.91 -28.39
CA ALA A 356 7.86 -28.26 -27.89
C ALA A 356 6.36 -28.51 -27.62
N LYS A 357 5.58 -27.47 -27.27
CA LYS A 357 4.16 -27.62 -26.86
C LYS A 357 3.25 -28.13 -27.99
N ALA A 358 3.60 -27.89 -29.26
CA ALA A 358 2.82 -28.36 -30.41
C ALA A 358 3.00 -29.86 -30.70
N ALA A 359 4.05 -30.50 -30.17
CA ALA A 359 4.40 -31.89 -30.48
C ALA A 359 4.20 -32.86 -29.30
N ASN A 360 4.28 -32.40 -28.05
CA ASN A 360 4.04 -33.25 -26.88
C ASN A 360 3.71 -32.41 -25.63
N PRO A 361 2.53 -32.56 -25.00
CA PRO A 361 2.14 -31.79 -23.82
C PRO A 361 2.98 -32.09 -22.57
N ASN A 362 3.89 -33.09 -22.62
CA ASN A 362 4.69 -33.54 -21.48
C ASN A 362 6.21 -33.28 -21.64
N LEU A 363 6.63 -32.46 -22.61
CA LEU A 363 8.05 -32.31 -22.93
C LEU A 363 8.74 -31.24 -22.08
N CYS A 364 9.24 -31.64 -20.91
CA CYS A 364 10.44 -31.03 -20.35
C CYS A 364 11.71 -31.79 -20.82
N ASP A 365 11.55 -32.90 -21.57
CA ASP A 365 12.67 -33.69 -22.11
C ASP A 365 13.43 -32.86 -23.17
N GLY A 366 14.70 -32.58 -22.93
CA GLY A 366 15.61 -31.97 -23.90
C GLY A 366 15.75 -30.45 -23.85
N ILE A 367 14.94 -29.75 -23.03
CA ILE A 367 15.19 -28.34 -22.72
C ILE A 367 16.34 -28.30 -21.71
N LYS A 368 17.34 -27.43 -21.91
CA LYS A 368 18.24 -27.03 -20.81
C LYS A 368 17.41 -26.24 -19.82
N LEU A 369 16.64 -26.97 -19.00
CA LEU A 369 15.73 -26.38 -18.05
C LEU A 369 16.51 -25.43 -17.15
N GLY A 370 15.86 -24.32 -16.80
CA GLY A 370 16.23 -23.57 -15.61
C GLY A 370 16.36 -24.52 -14.42
N ARG A 371 17.16 -24.12 -13.43
CA ARG A 371 17.63 -24.95 -12.30
C ARG A 371 16.52 -25.44 -11.34
N HIS A 372 15.23 -25.36 -11.70
CA HIS A 372 14.10 -25.69 -10.84
C HIS A 372 12.85 -26.16 -11.59
N PHE A 373 11.94 -26.80 -10.86
CA PHE A 373 10.57 -27.16 -11.23
C PHE A 373 9.60 -26.25 -10.49
N HIS A 374 8.73 -25.56 -11.24
CA HIS A 374 7.66 -24.76 -10.65
C HIS A 374 6.46 -25.64 -10.32
N VAL A 375 6.10 -25.82 -9.05
CA VAL A 375 4.99 -26.66 -8.59
C VAL A 375 3.88 -25.80 -8.01
N LYS A 376 2.69 -25.91 -8.60
CA LYS A 376 1.48 -25.23 -8.12
C LYS A 376 0.54 -26.21 -7.42
N PHE A 377 0.08 -25.86 -6.22
CA PHE A 377 -0.76 -26.67 -5.34
C PHE A 377 -2.24 -26.30 -5.35
#